data_AF-A0A933VCT2-F1
#
_entry.id   AF-A0A933VCT2-F1
#
_cell.length_a   1.000
_cell.length_b   1.000
_cell.length_c   1.000
_cell.angle_alpha   90.00
_cell.angle_beta   90.00
_cell.angle_gamma   90.00
#
_symmetry.space_group_name_H-M   'P 1'
#
loop_
_entity.id
_entity.type
_entity.pdbx_description
1 polymer ?
#
loop_
_entity_poly.entity_id
_entity_poly.type
_entity_poly.pdbx_seq_one_letter_code
_entity_poly.pdbx_strand_id
1 'polypeptide(L)' 'MDVPSKENPVWNDIISCKVKYPLDFLAAKIMLGRLILKVRNDPSLENLAKCGRELHNLYDQNVDLPCVQRDLARIFGGER' A
#
# COMPACT_ATOMS: atom_id res chain seq x y z
N MET A 1 0.71 -5.74 -14.91
CA MET A 1 -0.06 -4.69 -14.19
C MET A 1 0.95 -3.65 -13.76
N ASP A 2 0.73 -2.38 -14.07
CA ASP A 2 1.70 -1.33 -13.70
C ASP A 2 1.45 -0.86 -12.26
N VAL A 3 2.50 -0.68 -11.47
CA VAL A 3 2.36 -0.20 -10.09
C VAL A 3 2.07 1.31 -10.14
N PRO A 4 0.89 1.76 -9.65
CA PRO A 4 0.52 3.16 -9.73
C PRO A 4 1.46 4.02 -8.91
N SER A 5 1.75 5.21 -9.42
CA SER A 5 2.77 6.11 -8.90
C SER A 5 2.73 6.24 -7.37
N LYS A 6 3.92 6.21 -6.74
CA LYS A 6 4.13 6.37 -5.29
C LYS A 6 3.49 7.61 -4.64
N GLU A 7 3.07 8.59 -5.45
CA GLU A 7 2.39 9.82 -5.01
C GLU A 7 0.86 9.70 -5.05
N ASN A 8 0.33 8.54 -5.44
CA ASN A 8 -1.10 8.32 -5.50
C ASN A 8 -1.71 8.39 -4.08
N PRO A 9 -2.73 9.24 -3.85
CA PRO A 9 -3.32 9.42 -2.52
C PRO A 9 -3.95 8.14 -1.96
N VAL A 10 -4.24 7.14 -2.80
CA VAL A 10 -4.73 5.82 -2.34
C VAL A 10 -3.71 5.11 -1.45
N TRP A 11 -2.41 5.22 -1.74
CA TRP A 11 -1.36 4.64 -0.87
C TRP A 11 -1.42 5.24 0.54
N ASN A 12 -1.66 6.55 0.60
CA ASN A 12 -1.80 7.32 1.84
C ASN A 12 -3.08 6.95 2.59
N ASP A 13 -4.17 6.71 1.87
CA ASP A 13 -5.46 6.33 2.46
C ASP A 13 -5.41 4.93 3.10
N ILE A 14 -4.70 4.01 2.46
CA ILE A 14 -4.45 2.64 2.94
C ILE A 14 -3.62 2.65 4.22
N ILE A 15 -2.49 3.38 4.24
CA ILE A 15 -1.66 3.50 5.44
C ILE A 15 -2.31 4.34 6.55
N SER A 16 -3.26 5.21 6.20
CA SER A 16 -4.10 5.90 7.19
C SER A 16 -5.21 5.00 7.75
N CYS A 17 -5.31 3.74 7.30
CA CYS A 17 -6.36 2.79 7.67
C CYS A 17 -7.78 3.29 7.36
N LYS A 18 -7.91 4.25 6.43
CA LYS A 18 -9.21 4.77 5.99
C LYS A 18 -9.92 3.76 5.11
N VAL A 19 -9.17 3.02 4.29
CA VAL A 19 -9.68 1.93 3.48
C VAL A 19 -8.91 0.65 3.78
N LYS A 20 -9.65 -0.44 4.05
CA LYS A 20 -9.09 -1.78 4.25
C LYS A 20 -9.42 -2.63 3.03
N TYR A 21 -8.39 -3.06 2.31
CA TYR A 21 -8.53 -4.02 1.22
C TYR A 21 -8.21 -5.43 1.71
N PRO A 22 -8.96 -6.46 1.27
CA PRO A 22 -8.60 -7.85 1.52
C PRO A 22 -7.38 -8.21 0.65
N LEU A 23 -6.20 -8.03 1.23
CA LEU A 23 -4.95 -8.38 0.56
C LEU A 23 -4.75 -9.91 0.55
N ASP A 24 -4.17 -10.43 -0.50
CA ASP A 24 -3.74 -11.82 -0.65
C ASP A 24 -2.26 -11.95 -0.25
N PHE A 25 -1.46 -10.89 -0.46
CA PHE A 25 -0.05 -10.87 -0.15
C PHE A 25 0.19 -10.66 1.35
N LEU A 26 0.68 -11.70 2.02
CA LEU A 26 0.93 -11.69 3.46
C LEU A 26 1.99 -10.64 3.87
N ALA A 27 3.05 -10.48 3.08
CA ALA A 27 4.08 -9.48 3.36
C ALA A 27 3.50 -8.06 3.31
N ALA A 28 2.58 -7.79 2.37
CA ALA A 28 1.87 -6.51 2.36
C ALA A 28 1.03 -6.35 3.63
N LYS A 29 0.25 -7.35 4.08
CA LYS A 29 -0.51 -7.25 5.35
C LYS A 29 0.38 -6.89 6.54
N ILE A 30 1.51 -7.59 6.68
CA ILE A 30 2.45 -7.38 7.80
C ILE A 30 3.08 -5.99 7.71
N MET A 31 3.55 -5.60 6.51
CA MET A 31 4.17 -4.29 6.30
C MET A 31 3.17 -3.17 6.54
N LEU A 32 1.95 -3.27 6.00
CA LEU A 32 0.90 -2.27 6.11
C LEU A 32 0.48 -2.08 7.57
N GLY A 33 0.39 -3.15 8.37
CA GLY A 33 0.19 -3.05 9.82
C GLY A 33 1.31 -2.28 10.54
N ARG A 34 2.57 -2.54 10.19
CA ARG A 34 3.73 -1.78 10.70
C ARG A 34 3.69 -0.31 10.27
N LEU A 35 3.38 -0.04 9.01
CA LEU A 35 3.31 1.31 8.46
C LEU A 35 2.16 2.11 9.10
N ILE A 36 0.98 1.52 9.25
CA ILE A 36 -0.15 2.15 9.98
C ILE A 36 0.28 2.51 11.40
N LEU A 37 0.93 1.59 12.11
CA LEU A 37 1.40 1.86 13.48
C LEU A 37 2.42 3.01 13.51
N LYS A 38 3.32 3.05 12.53
CA LYS A 38 4.34 4.11 12.40
C LYS A 38 3.72 5.47 12.10
N VAL A 39 2.72 5.53 11.21
CA VAL A 39 1.96 6.76 10.92
C VAL A 39 1.09 7.17 12.10
N ARG A 40 0.53 6.21 12.84
CA ARG A 40 -0.25 6.49 14.05
C ARG A 40 0.62 7.06 15.18
N ASN A 41 1.86 6.60 15.29
CA ASN A 41 2.82 7.11 16.26
C ASN A 41 3.40 8.46 15.84
N ASP A 42 3.63 8.66 14.54
CA ASP A 42 4.14 9.90 13.97
C ASP A 42 3.30 10.29 12.72
N PRO A 43 2.25 11.11 12.91
CA PRO A 43 1.34 11.52 11.84
C PRO A 43 1.91 12.71 11.03
N SER A 44 3.23 12.76 10.83
CA SER A 44 3.87 13.79 10.01
C SER A 44 3.68 13.48 8.52
N LEU A 45 3.47 14.53 7.71
CA LEU A 45 3.34 14.39 6.25
C LEU A 45 4.56 13.71 5.61
N GLU A 46 5.76 13.97 6.14
CA GLU A 46 6.99 13.29 5.72
C GLU A 46 6.96 11.79 5.99
N ASN A 47 6.49 11.38 7.17
CA ASN A 47 6.45 9.98 7.56
C ASN A 47 5.39 9.23 6.76
N LEU A 48 4.26 9.87 6.49
CA LEU A 48 3.19 9.36 5.65
C LEU A 48 3.69 9.16 4.20
N ALA A 49 4.40 10.14 3.63
CA ALA A 49 5.01 10.01 2.30
C ALA A 49 6.14 8.97 2.25
N LYS A 50 6.90 8.79 3.33
CA LYS A 50 7.88 7.70 3.45
C LYS A 50 7.19 6.33 3.49
N CYS A 51 6.15 6.19 4.29
CA CYS A 51 5.38 4.95 4.41
C CYS A 51 4.71 4.56 3.09
N GLY A 52 4.11 5.52 2.37
CA GLY A 52 3.53 5.28 1.03
C GLY A 52 4.58 4.79 0.02
N ARG A 53 5.78 5.38 0.03
CA ARG A 53 6.92 4.92 -0.80
C ARG A 53 7.39 3.52 -0.43
N GLU A 54 7.46 3.20 0.86
CA GLU A 54 7.90 1.89 1.34
C GLU A 54 6.92 0.79 0.94
N LEU A 55 5.61 1.07 1.06
CA LEU A 55 4.56 0.19 0.56
C LEU A 55 4.65 0.02 -0.95
N HIS A 56 4.74 1.11 -1.72
CA HIS A 56 4.90 1.05 -3.18
C HIS A 56 6.11 0.21 -3.59
N ASN A 57 7.27 0.42 -2.95
CA ASN A 57 8.50 -0.31 -3.24
C ASN A 57 8.36 -1.82 -2.97
N LEU A 58 7.59 -2.21 -1.94
CA LEU A 58 7.26 -3.61 -1.71
C LEU A 58 6.45 -4.19 -2.87
N TYR A 59 5.43 -3.47 -3.35
CA TYR A 59 4.62 -3.91 -4.49
C TYR A 59 5.44 -3.96 -5.78
N ASP A 60 6.29 -2.97 -6.04
CA ASP A 60 7.18 -2.89 -7.20
C ASP A 60 8.18 -4.05 -7.25
N GLN A 61 8.88 -4.32 -6.14
CA GLN A 61 9.82 -5.44 -6.07
C GLN A 61 9.15 -6.82 -6.18
N ASN A 62 7.85 -6.91 -5.90
CA ASN A 62 7.11 -8.17 -5.91
C ASN A 62 6.01 -8.20 -6.99
N VAL A 63 6.05 -7.28 -7.97
CA VAL A 63 5.01 -7.12 -9.01
C VAL A 63 4.86 -8.35 -9.91
N ASP A 64 5.91 -9.18 -9.96
CA ASP A 64 5.92 -10.46 -10.67
C ASP A 64 5.01 -11.51 -10.01
N LEU A 65 4.71 -11.35 -8.71
CA LEU A 65 3.84 -12.28 -7.99
C LEU A 65 2.36 -12.05 -8.37
N PRO A 66 1.62 -13.12 -8.73
CA PRO A 66 0.21 -12.99 -9.08
C PRO A 66 -0.65 -12.50 -7.92
N CYS A 67 -0.27 -12.79 -6.67
CA CYS A 67 -0.95 -12.28 -5.48
C CYS A 67 -0.85 -10.75 -5.36
N VAL A 68 0.31 -10.19 -5.70
CA VAL A 68 0.57 -8.74 -5.67
C VAL A 68 -0.21 -8.05 -6.77
N GLN A 69 -0.26 -8.64 -7.97
CA GLN A 69 -1.11 -8.15 -9.05
C GLN A 69 -2.59 -8.16 -8.67
N ARG A 70 -3.09 -9.24 -8.04
CA ARG A 70 -4.47 -9.28 -7.53
C ARG A 70 -4.74 -8.19 -6.48
N ASP A 71 -3.78 -7.94 -5.60
CA ASP A 71 -3.90 -6.87 -4.61
C ASP A 71 -3.93 -5.49 -5.25
N LEU A 72 -3.03 -5.21 -6.18
CA LEU A 72 -3.05 -3.96 -6.96
C LEU A 72 -4.36 -3.80 -7.74
N ALA A 73 -4.89 -4.89 -8.31
CA ALA A 73 -6.18 -4.91 -8.96
C ALA A 73 -7.32 -4.54 -7.99
N ARG A 74 -7.33 -5.10 -6.78
CA ARG A 74 -8.35 -4.78 -5.77
C ARG A 74 -8.25 -3.35 -5.23
N ILE A 75 -7.02 -2.84 -5.10
CA ILE A 75 -6.75 -1.52 -4.55
C ILE A 75 -7.02 -0.42 -5.58
N PHE A 76 -6.59 -0.62 -6.83
CA PHE A 76 -6.58 0.41 -7.88
C PHE A 76 -7.41 0.07 -9.10
N GLY A 77 -7.61 -1.22 -9.38
CA GLY A 77 -8.33 -1.72 -10.54
C GLY A 77 -9.83 -1.72 -10.33
N GLY A 78 -10.39 -0.63 -9.78
CA GLY A 78 -11.82 -0.47 -9.54
C GLY A 78 -12.64 -1.07 -10.68
N GLU A 79 -13.39 -2.13 -10.36
CA GLU A 79 -14.45 -2.63 -11.23
C GLU A 79 -15.36 -1.44 -11.54
N ARG A 80 -15.44 -1.12 -12.82
CA ARG A 80 -16.33 -0.13 -13.40
C ARG A 80 -17.76 -0.66 -13.40
#